data_AF-A0A7Y3HZX0-F1
#
_entry.id   AF-A0A7Y3HZX0-F1
#
_cell.length_a   1.000
_cell.length_b   1.000
_cell.length_c   1.000
_cell.angle_alpha   90.00
_cell.angle_beta   90.00
_cell.angle_gamma   90.00
#
_symmetry.space_group_name_H-M   'P 1'
#
loop_
_entity.id
_entity.type
_entity.pdbx_description
1 polymer ?
#
loop_
_entity_poly.entity_id
_entity_poly.type
_entity_poly.pdbx_seq_one_letter_code
_entity_poly.pdbx_strand_id
1 'polypeptide(L)'
;APVTYFGFIGGNLNQLKIEMIAANQSMSTDHKLGWHIGVGLDYAFHDQWSLRPKLNYQALTSNNPFIPANDVKLQYVSLGIGLLRSF
;
A
#
# COMPACT_ATOMS: atom_id res chain seq x y z
N ALA A 1 -14.95 -25.18 -3.78
CA ALA A 1 -14.60 -23.77 -3.49
C ALA A 1 -14.29 -23.07 -4.81
N PRO A 2 -15.16 -22.16 -5.28
CA PRO A 2 -14.85 -21.37 -6.47
C PRO A 2 -13.65 -20.46 -6.20
N VAL A 3 -12.73 -20.40 -7.17
CA VAL A 3 -11.62 -19.44 -7.20
C VAL A 3 -12.01 -18.33 -8.17
N THR A 4 -12.07 -17.10 -7.68
CA THR A 4 -12.29 -15.91 -8.52
C THR A 4 -10.99 -15.11 -8.62
N TYR A 5 -10.75 -14.49 -9.77
CA TYR A 5 -9.60 -13.64 -10.00
C TYR A 5 -10.06 -12.18 -10.06
N PHE A 6 -9.28 -11.26 -9.51
CA PHE A 6 -9.57 -9.84 -9.63
C PHE A 6 -8.28 -9.03 -9.87
N GLY A 7 -8.45 -7.91 -10.55
CA GLY A 7 -7.44 -6.88 -10.73
C GLY A 7 -7.93 -5.55 -10.16
N PHE A 8 -7.00 -4.70 -9.74
CA PHE A 8 -7.32 -3.35 -9.27
C PHE A 8 -6.21 -2.36 -9.66
N ILE A 9 -6.61 -1.12 -9.88
CA ILE A 9 -5.74 0.03 -10.11
C ILE A 9 -6.32 1.22 -9.35
N GLY A 10 -5.46 2.10 -8.86
CA GLY A 10 -5.90 3.26 -8.09
C GLY A 10 -4.80 4.27 -7.79
N GLY A 11 -5.19 5.35 -7.14
CA GLY A 11 -4.27 6.38 -6.62
C GLY A 11 -4.27 6.38 -5.09
N ASN A 12 -3.15 6.78 -4.49
CA ASN A 12 -3.07 7.02 -3.05
C ASN A 12 -2.45 8.39 -2.74
N LEU A 13 -2.89 8.96 -1.62
CA LEU A 13 -2.34 10.17 -1.02
C LEU A 13 -1.74 9.78 0.32
N ASN A 14 -0.41 9.86 0.45
CA ASN A 14 0.30 9.45 1.66
C ASN A 14 1.01 10.64 2.29
N GLN A 15 1.13 10.64 3.61
CA GLN A 15 2.01 11.54 4.35
C GLN A 15 3.03 10.69 5.11
N LEU A 16 4.29 11.10 5.10
CA LEU A 16 5.31 10.49 5.95
C LEU A 16 5.52 11.41 7.16
N LYS A 17 5.28 10.87 8.36
CA LYS A 17 5.61 11.52 9.62
C LYS A 17 6.81 10.82 10.23
N ILE A 18 7.88 11.56 10.47
CA ILE A 18 9.07 11.07 11.16
C ILE A 18 9.07 11.70 12.55
N GLU A 19 9.05 10.85 13.59
CA GLU A 19 9.11 11.27 14.98
C GLU A 19 10.48 10.89 15.55
N MET A 20 11.27 11.88 15.95
CA MET A 20 12.54 11.62 16.62
C MET A 20 12.34 11.72 18.13
N ILE A 21 12.15 10.56 18.77
CA ILE A 21 11.84 10.43 20.20
C ILE A 21 12.90 11.09 21.09
N ALA A 22 14.18 11.03 20.68
CA ALA A 22 15.31 11.56 21.46
C ALA A 22 15.35 13.11 21.55
N ALA A 23 14.75 13.83 20.60
CA ALA A 23 14.78 15.29 20.57
C ALA A 23 13.40 15.93 20.77
N ASN A 24 12.35 15.13 21.00
CA ASN A 24 10.96 15.58 21.03
C ASN A 24 10.59 16.46 19.82
N GLN A 25 11.18 16.16 18.66
CA GLN A 25 10.95 16.89 17.41
C GLN A 25 10.21 15.97 16.44
N SER A 26 9.08 16.47 15.92
CA SER A 26 8.33 15.83 14.85
C SER A 26 8.54 16.58 13.55
N MET A 27 8.94 15.86 12.51
CA MET A 27 9.11 16.41 11.17
C MET A 27 8.12 15.71 10.24
N SER A 28 7.28 16.48 9.56
CA SER A 28 6.29 15.97 8.61
C SER A 28 6.73 16.29 7.19
N THR A 29 6.59 15.35 6.26
CA THR A 29 6.67 15.64 4.84
C THR A 29 5.32 16.11 4.31
N ASP A 30 5.30 16.84 3.18
CA ASP A 30 4.06 17.13 2.46
C ASP A 30 3.35 15.84 2.01
N HIS A 31 2.04 15.96 1.73
CA HIS A 31 1.25 14.91 1.08
C HIS A 31 1.85 14.54 -0.28
N LYS A 32 2.00 13.24 -0.54
CA LYS A 32 2.55 12.69 -1.79
C LYS A 32 1.51 11.84 -2.50
N LEU A 33 1.41 12.07 -3.81
CA LEU A 33 0.60 11.27 -4.71
C LEU A 33 1.37 10.02 -5.13
N GLY A 34 0.70 8.88 -5.15
CA GLY A 34 1.20 7.66 -5.74
C GLY A 34 0.09 6.92 -6.48
N TRP A 35 0.49 5.86 -7.17
CA TRP A 35 -0.43 4.96 -7.83
C TRP A 35 -0.07 3.52 -7.49
N HIS A 36 -1.07 2.65 -7.60
CA HIS A 36 -0.90 1.22 -7.42
C HIS A 36 -1.69 0.42 -8.44
N ILE A 37 -1.18 -0.76 -8.76
CA ILE A 37 -1.85 -1.77 -9.56
C ILE A 37 -1.61 -3.12 -8.92
N GLY A 38 -2.61 -3.98 -8.93
CA GLY A 38 -2.47 -5.30 -8.35
C GLY A 38 -3.46 -6.30 -8.90
N VAL A 39 -3.18 -7.55 -8.56
CA VAL A 39 -4.01 -8.71 -8.88
C VAL A 39 -4.17 -9.55 -7.63
N GLY A 40 -5.25 -10.30 -7.57
CA GLY A 40 -5.50 -11.20 -6.45
C GLY A 40 -6.42 -12.34 -6.81
N LEU A 41 -6.43 -13.31 -5.92
CA LEU A 41 -7.34 -14.46 -5.96
C LEU A 41 -8.32 -14.32 -4.81
N ASP A 42 -9.54 -14.81 -5.02
CA ASP A 42 -10.54 -14.94 -3.99
C ASP A 42 -10.96 -16.41 -3.91
N TYR A 43 -10.58 -17.06 -2.82
CA TYR A 43 -10.85 -18.48 -2.58
C TYR A 43 -11.88 -18.63 -1.46
N ALA A 44 -13.13 -18.89 -1.84
CA ALA A 44 -14.22 -19.12 -0.90
C ALA A 44 -14.11 -20.52 -0.29
N PHE A 45 -13.67 -20.62 0.97
CA PHE A 45 -13.53 -21.89 1.69
C PHE A 45 -14.71 -22.19 2.62
N HIS A 46 -15.53 -21.18 2.91
CA HIS A 46 -16.78 -21.31 3.65
C HIS A 46 -17.83 -20.35 3.09
N ASP A 47 -19.12 -20.57 3.39
CA ASP A 47 -20.23 -19.81 2.80
C ASP A 47 -20.13 -18.29 3.05
N GLN A 48 -19.49 -17.92 4.15
CA GLN A 48 -19.28 -16.52 4.54
C GLN A 48 -17.82 -16.07 4.47
N TRP A 49 -16.87 -16.97 4.22
CA TRP A 49 -15.45 -16.65 4.34
C TRP A 49 -14.65 -17.00 3.11
N SER A 50 -13.79 -16.06 2.72
CA SER A 50 -12.85 -16.26 1.63
C SER A 50 -11.44 -15.83 2.01
N LEU A 51 -10.47 -16.56 1.46
CA LEU A 51 -9.06 -16.25 1.55
C LEU A 51 -8.64 -15.48 0.30
N ARG A 52 -7.98 -14.34 0.51
CA ARG A 52 -7.68 -13.37 -0.54
C ARG A 52 -6.19 -13.04 -0.59
N PRO A 53 -5.33 -13.89 -1.18
CA PRO A 53 -3.97 -13.52 -1.49
C PRO A 53 -3.94 -12.46 -2.60
N LYS A 54 -3.02 -11.50 -2.48
CA LYS A 54 -2.88 -10.34 -3.37
C LYS A 54 -1.40 -10.05 -3.65
N LEU A 55 -1.12 -9.71 -4.90
CA LEU A 55 0.15 -9.15 -5.34
C LEU A 55 -0.09 -7.73 -5.84
N ASN A 56 0.68 -6.77 -5.35
CA ASN A 56 0.49 -5.36 -5.63
C ASN A 56 1.82 -4.71 -5.98
N TYR A 57 1.84 -3.90 -7.03
CA TYR A 57 2.91 -2.98 -7.34
C TYR A 57 2.45 -1.57 -7.03
N GLN A 58 3.30 -0.79 -6.38
CA GLN A 58 3.00 0.59 -6.06
C GLN A 58 4.20 1.48 -6.26
N ALA A 59 3.93 2.68 -6.78
CA ALA A 59 4.93 3.70 -7.02
C ALA A 59 4.50 4.99 -6.32
N LEU A 60 5.35 5.47 -5.43
CA LEU A 60 5.22 6.74 -4.73
C LEU A 60 6.36 7.65 -5.17
N THR A 61 6.01 8.88 -5.57
CA THR A 61 7.00 9.93 -5.83
C THR A 61 7.05 10.83 -4.60
N SER A 62 8.15 10.78 -3.84
CA SER A 62 8.37 11.66 -2.70
C SER A 62 9.48 12.65 -2.99
N ASN A 63 9.14 13.94 -3.04
CA ASN A 63 10.14 15.00 -2.97
C ASN A 63 10.36 15.33 -1.49
N ASN A 64 11.54 15.03 -0.95
CA ASN A 64 11.87 15.24 0.46
C ASN A 64 12.60 16.58 0.63
N PRO A 65 11.99 17.60 1.26
CA PRO A 65 12.64 18.89 1.45
C PRO A 65 13.82 18.86 2.45
N PHE A 66 13.99 17.78 3.20
CA PHE A 66 15.02 17.66 4.24
C PHE A 66 16.33 17.00 3.76
N ILE A 67 16.34 16.43 2.55
CA ILE A 67 17.55 15.93 1.89
C ILE A 67 17.65 16.66 0.54
N PRO A 68 18.51 17.69 0.40
CA PRO A 68 18.46 18.64 -0.72
C PRO A 68 18.79 18.09 -2.12
N ALA A 69 18.88 16.78 -2.33
CA ALA A 69 19.50 16.24 -3.54
C ALA A 69 18.92 14.94 -4.10
N ASN A 70 17.82 14.39 -3.60
CA ASN A 70 17.25 13.20 -4.25
C ASN A 70 15.73 13.12 -4.12
N ASP A 71 15.06 13.13 -5.28
CA ASP A 71 13.71 12.60 -5.45
C ASP A 71 13.71 11.14 -4.96
N VAL A 72 13.07 10.89 -3.81
CA VAL A 72 12.92 9.53 -3.30
C VAL A 72 11.76 8.89 -4.06
N LYS A 73 12.10 8.16 -5.13
CA LYS A 73 11.15 7.30 -5.86
C LYS A 73 11.04 5.98 -5.12
N LEU A 74 9.94 5.79 -4.38
CA LEU A 74 9.68 4.56 -3.66
C LEU A 74 8.77 3.67 -4.52
N GLN A 75 9.36 2.64 -5.10
CA GLN A 75 8.66 1.65 -5.90
C GLN A 75 8.85 0.29 -5.25
N TYR A 76 7.75 -0.41 -4.96
CA TYR A 76 7.84 -1.73 -4.36
C TYR A 76 6.71 -2.65 -4.78
N VAL A 77 7.02 -3.94 -4.75
CA VAL A 77 6.06 -5.02 -4.87
C VAL A 77 5.73 -5.51 -3.46
N SER A 78 4.45 -5.63 -3.16
CA SER A 78 3.95 -6.19 -1.91
C SER A 78 3.12 -7.45 -2.18
N LEU A 79 3.35 -8.45 -1.35
CA LEU A 79 2.53 -9.65 -1.26
C LEU A 79 1.72 -9.56 0.03
N GLY A 80 0.42 -9.81 -0.06
CA GLY A 80 -0.46 -9.81 1.10
C GLY A 80 -1.43 -10.99 1.06
N ILE A 81 -1.87 -11.41 2.24
CA ILE A 81 -2.94 -12.39 2.41
C ILE A 81 -4.00 -11.79 3.31
N GLY A 82 -5.26 -11.86 2.90
CA GLY A 82 -6.40 -11.34 3.66
C GLY A 82 -7.48 -12.38 3.85
N LEU A 83 -8.27 -12.22 4.90
CA LEU A 83 -9.54 -12.93 5.08
C LEU A 83 -10.66 -11.93 4.81
N LEU A 84 -11.63 -12.32 4.00
CA LEU A 84 -12.84 -11.54 3.77
C LEU A 84 -14.04 -12.31 4.28
N ARG A 85 -14.94 -11.60 4.95
CA ARG A 85 -16.23 -12.12 5.39
C ARG A 85 -17.35 -11.42 4.63
N SER A 86 -18.22 -12.17 3.97
CA SER A 86 -19.48 -11.66 3.42
C SER A 86 -20.56 -11.61 4.51
N PHE A 87 -21.40 -10.56 4.46
CA PHE A 87 -22.54 -10.35 5.35
C PHE A 87 -23.85 -10.50 4.57
#